data_AF-A0A1D6ND83-F1
#
_entry.id   AF-A0A1D6ND83-F1
#
_cell.length_a   1.000
_cell.length_b   1.000
_cell.length_c   1.000
_cell.angle_alpha   90.00
_cell.angle_beta   90.00
_cell.angle_gamma   90.00
#
_symmetry.space_group_name_H-M   'P 1'
#
loop_
_entity.id
_entity.type
_entity.pdbx_description
1 polymer ?
#
loop_
_entity_poly.entity_id
_entity_poly.type
_entity_poly.pdbx_seq_one_letter_code
_entity_poly.pdbx_strand_id
1 'polypeptide(L)'
;MDPSPQSTPPTGDDPAAAADPDLPRLTVTQVEQMKVEARVGDIYRSLFGAAPNTKSIMLELWRDQHIEYLTPGLRHMGPAFHVLDANRPWLCYWMVHPLALLDEALDDDLENDIIDFLARCQDKDGGYSGGPGQLPHLATTYAAVNTLVTIGSERALSSINRGNLYNFMLQMKDVSGAFRMHDGGEIDVRASYTAISVASLVNILDFKLAKGVGDYIARCQTYEGGIAGEPYAEAHGGYVSKDFCEV
;
A
#
# COMPACT_ATOMS: atom_id res chain seq x y z
N MET A 1 -30.52 -13.30 -63.77
CA MET A 1 -29.76 -12.84 -62.58
C MET A 1 -30.37 -13.57 -61.41
N ASP A 2 -29.66 -14.57 -60.91
CA ASP A 2 -30.00 -15.28 -59.67
C ASP A 2 -28.64 -15.62 -59.01
N PRO A 3 -28.40 -15.26 -57.73
CA PRO A 3 -27.07 -15.29 -57.15
C PRO A 3 -26.73 -16.68 -56.59
N SER A 4 -25.48 -17.09 -56.77
CA SER A 4 -24.91 -18.31 -56.18
C SER A 4 -24.99 -18.28 -54.64
N PRO A 5 -25.28 -19.41 -53.96
CA PRO A 5 -25.24 -19.47 -52.51
C PRO A 5 -23.79 -19.51 -51.99
N GLN A 6 -23.48 -18.59 -51.07
CA GLN A 6 -22.22 -18.52 -50.32
C GLN A 6 -22.11 -19.68 -49.32
N SER A 7 -20.93 -20.28 -49.21
CA SER A 7 -20.60 -21.28 -48.18
C SER A 7 -20.38 -20.59 -46.83
N THR A 8 -21.15 -20.99 -45.82
CA THR A 8 -20.90 -20.67 -44.41
C THR A 8 -19.63 -21.37 -43.91
N PRO A 9 -18.75 -20.71 -43.12
CA PRO A 9 -17.60 -21.37 -42.50
C PRO A 9 -18.07 -22.29 -41.37
N PRO A 10 -17.36 -23.39 -41.08
CA PRO A 10 -17.69 -24.28 -39.98
C PRO A 10 -17.50 -23.53 -38.66
N THR A 11 -18.53 -23.55 -37.82
CA THR A 11 -18.44 -23.18 -36.41
C THR A 11 -17.38 -24.06 -35.76
N GLY A 12 -16.29 -23.46 -35.32
CA GLY A 12 -15.27 -24.12 -34.52
C GLY A 12 -15.83 -24.43 -33.15
N ASP A 13 -16.47 -25.60 -33.02
CA ASP A 13 -16.65 -26.24 -31.72
C ASP A 13 -15.25 -26.64 -31.23
N ASP A 14 -14.77 -25.96 -30.18
CA ASP A 14 -13.61 -26.40 -29.42
C ASP A 14 -13.87 -27.82 -28.91
N PRO A 15 -13.04 -28.82 -29.26
CA PRO A 15 -13.14 -30.12 -28.63
C PRO A 15 -12.54 -29.96 -27.24
N ALA A 16 -13.39 -29.68 -26.25
CA ALA A 16 -13.06 -29.97 -24.86
C ALA A 16 -12.76 -31.48 -24.80
N ALA A 17 -11.47 -31.81 -24.83
CA ALA A 17 -10.98 -33.18 -24.70
C ALA A 17 -11.67 -33.79 -23.47
N ALA A 18 -12.31 -34.94 -23.66
CA ALA A 18 -12.98 -35.65 -22.59
C ALA A 18 -11.97 -35.90 -21.46
N ALA A 19 -12.15 -35.21 -20.33
CA ALA A 19 -11.28 -35.35 -19.18
C ALA A 19 -11.38 -36.79 -18.65
N ASP A 20 -10.22 -37.41 -18.42
CA ASP A 20 -10.11 -38.73 -17.80
C ASP A 20 -10.79 -38.70 -16.42
N PRO A 21 -11.85 -39.50 -16.18
CA PRO A 21 -12.60 -39.47 -14.93
C PRO A 21 -11.78 -39.92 -13.72
N ASP A 22 -10.61 -40.55 -13.92
CA ASP A 22 -9.76 -41.05 -12.84
C ASP A 22 -8.67 -40.06 -12.40
N LEU A 23 -8.51 -38.92 -13.09
CA LEU A 23 -7.55 -37.87 -12.70
C LEU A 23 -8.21 -36.81 -11.80
N PRO A 24 -7.59 -36.45 -10.65
CA PRO A 24 -8.10 -35.38 -9.79
C PRO A 24 -8.18 -34.06 -10.57
N ARG A 25 -9.37 -33.48 -10.66
CA ARG A 25 -9.55 -32.18 -11.29
C ARG A 25 -8.92 -31.09 -10.42
N LEU A 26 -7.87 -30.46 -10.92
CA LEU A 26 -7.21 -29.37 -10.23
C LEU A 26 -8.14 -28.16 -10.06
N THR A 27 -8.05 -27.51 -8.90
CA THR A 27 -8.75 -26.25 -8.63
C THR A 27 -7.98 -25.07 -9.23
N VAL A 28 -8.65 -23.91 -9.34
CA VAL A 28 -8.01 -22.66 -9.79
C VAL A 28 -6.82 -22.31 -8.88
N THR A 29 -6.96 -22.42 -7.56
CA THR A 29 -5.88 -22.17 -6.60
C THR A 29 -4.66 -23.05 -6.85
N GLN A 30 -4.87 -24.35 -7.09
CA GLN A 30 -3.78 -25.28 -7.40
C GLN A 30 -3.09 -24.92 -8.71
N VAL A 31 -3.88 -24.62 -9.75
CA VAL A 31 -3.34 -24.27 -11.07
C VAL A 31 -2.51 -22.98 -11.00
N GLU A 32 -3.00 -21.93 -10.31
CA GLU A 32 -2.25 -20.68 -10.18
C GLU A 32 -1.01 -20.84 -9.30
N GLN A 33 -1.08 -21.60 -8.20
CA GLN A 33 0.07 -21.89 -7.36
C GLN A 33 1.17 -22.63 -8.15
N MET A 34 0.81 -23.67 -8.90
CA MET A 34 1.76 -24.43 -9.72
C MET A 34 2.46 -23.57 -10.78
N LYS A 35 1.73 -22.62 -11.40
CA LYS A 35 2.31 -21.68 -12.38
C LYS A 35 3.37 -20.77 -11.73
N VAL A 36 3.10 -20.26 -10.53
CA VAL A 36 4.04 -19.42 -9.78
C VAL A 36 5.25 -20.23 -9.33
N GLU A 37 5.03 -21.43 -8.76
CA GLU A 37 6.10 -22.33 -8.33
C GLU A 37 7.03 -22.71 -9.49
N ALA A 38 6.49 -22.98 -10.68
CA ALA A 38 7.29 -23.28 -11.85
C ALA A 38 8.22 -22.10 -12.23
N ARG A 39 7.67 -20.87 -12.29
CA ARG A 39 8.44 -19.66 -12.62
C ARG A 39 9.50 -19.34 -11.57
N VAL A 40 9.14 -19.40 -10.29
CA VAL A 40 10.09 -19.19 -9.19
C VAL A 40 11.16 -20.29 -9.18
N GLY A 41 10.78 -21.53 -9.48
CA GLY A 41 11.68 -22.65 -9.66
C GLY A 41 12.73 -22.42 -10.75
N ASP A 42 12.36 -21.77 -11.86
CA ASP A 42 13.33 -21.39 -12.92
C ASP A 42 14.34 -20.35 -12.44
N ILE A 43 13.90 -19.38 -11.64
CA ILE A 43 14.79 -18.37 -11.02
C ILE A 43 15.78 -19.08 -10.08
N TYR A 44 15.31 -19.97 -9.22
CA TYR A 44 16.16 -20.72 -8.30
C TYR A 44 17.12 -21.68 -9.02
N ARG A 45 16.68 -22.34 -10.09
CA ARG A 45 17.57 -23.16 -10.94
C ARG A 45 18.70 -22.31 -11.53
N SER A 46 18.38 -21.11 -12.02
CA SER A 46 19.36 -20.19 -12.58
C SER A 46 20.34 -19.72 -11.51
N LEU A 47 19.84 -19.33 -10.33
CA LEU A 47 20.67 -18.89 -9.20
C LEU A 47 21.57 -20.03 -8.68
N PHE A 48 21.03 -21.22 -8.43
CA PHE A 48 21.81 -22.31 -7.84
C PHE A 48 22.70 -23.04 -8.84
N GLY A 49 22.40 -22.96 -10.14
CA GLY A 49 23.24 -23.49 -11.22
C GLY A 49 24.43 -22.60 -11.60
N ALA A 50 24.44 -21.33 -11.20
CA ALA A 50 25.55 -20.41 -11.51
C ALA A 50 26.83 -20.71 -10.71
N ALA A 51 27.99 -20.24 -11.20
CA ALA A 51 29.25 -20.32 -10.45
C ALA A 51 29.21 -19.42 -9.18
N PRO A 52 29.95 -19.71 -8.11
CA PRO A 52 29.88 -18.95 -6.84
C PRO A 52 30.01 -17.43 -7.00
N ASN A 53 30.96 -16.95 -7.81
CA ASN A 53 31.14 -15.52 -8.06
C ASN A 53 29.93 -14.91 -8.77
N THR A 54 29.33 -15.63 -9.72
CA THR A 54 28.11 -15.20 -10.42
C THR A 54 26.91 -15.14 -9.46
N LYS A 55 26.78 -16.10 -8.53
CA LYS A 55 25.73 -16.06 -7.51
C LYS A 55 25.82 -14.82 -6.63
N SER A 56 27.04 -14.45 -6.24
CA SER A 56 27.27 -13.25 -5.44
C SER A 56 26.76 -11.99 -6.15
N ILE A 57 27.02 -11.86 -7.46
CA ILE A 57 26.56 -10.73 -8.27
C ILE A 57 25.02 -10.77 -8.46
N MET A 58 24.44 -11.96 -8.64
CA MET A 58 22.99 -12.11 -8.81
C MET A 58 22.18 -11.74 -7.55
N LEU A 59 22.80 -11.84 -6.38
CA LEU A 59 22.17 -11.51 -5.08
C LEU A 59 22.54 -10.11 -4.60
N GLU A 60 23.40 -9.41 -5.32
CA GLU A 60 23.78 -8.04 -4.99
C GLU A 60 22.58 -7.09 -5.19
N LEU A 61 22.32 -6.24 -4.21
CA LEU A 61 21.30 -5.21 -4.32
C LEU A 61 21.80 -4.10 -5.25
N TRP A 62 21.10 -3.87 -6.36
CA TRP A 62 21.46 -2.86 -7.36
C TRP A 62 21.05 -1.45 -6.93
N ARG A 63 21.71 -0.93 -5.88
CA ARG A 63 21.40 0.35 -5.24
C ARG A 63 21.24 1.50 -6.24
N ASP A 64 22.23 1.71 -7.11
CA ASP A 64 22.24 2.84 -8.04
C ASP A 64 21.06 2.80 -9.02
N GLN A 65 20.68 1.61 -9.48
CA GLN A 65 19.52 1.44 -10.37
C GLN A 65 18.19 1.73 -9.66
N HIS A 66 18.10 1.40 -8.37
CA HIS A 66 16.93 1.74 -7.56
C HIS A 66 16.83 3.25 -7.32
N ILE A 67 17.96 3.92 -7.04
CA ILE A 67 17.99 5.38 -6.88
C ILE A 67 17.60 6.07 -8.20
N GLU A 68 18.17 5.64 -9.33
CA GLU A 68 17.85 6.16 -10.66
C GLU A 68 16.37 5.95 -11.03
N TYR A 69 15.75 4.88 -10.56
CA TYR A 69 14.31 4.64 -10.76
C TYR A 69 13.43 5.58 -9.90
N LEU A 70 13.81 5.84 -8.66
CA LEU A 70 12.97 6.57 -7.68
C LEU A 70 13.04 8.09 -7.86
N THR A 71 14.25 8.64 -8.02
CA THR A 71 14.48 10.10 -7.99
C THR A 71 13.70 10.87 -9.07
N PRO A 72 13.61 10.42 -10.34
CA PRO A 72 12.83 11.11 -11.36
C PRO A 72 11.32 11.16 -11.05
N GLY A 73 10.79 10.09 -10.44
CA GLY A 73 9.38 9.96 -10.10
C GLY A 73 8.91 10.98 -9.05
N LEU A 74 9.81 11.45 -8.19
CA LEU A 74 9.52 12.52 -7.23
C LEU A 74 9.29 13.89 -7.90
N ARG A 75 9.82 14.11 -9.10
CA ARG A 75 9.67 15.36 -9.85
C ARG A 75 8.55 15.28 -10.89
N HIS A 76 8.52 14.21 -11.68
CA HIS A 76 7.55 14.05 -12.74
C HIS A 76 7.14 12.59 -12.93
N MET A 77 5.84 12.36 -13.10
CA MET A 77 5.28 11.05 -13.39
C MET A 77 4.52 11.07 -14.71
N GLY A 78 4.62 9.97 -15.46
CA GLY A 78 3.89 9.80 -16.70
C GLY A 78 2.37 9.68 -16.51
N PRO A 79 1.58 9.85 -17.58
CA PRO A 79 0.11 9.86 -17.51
C PRO A 79 -0.51 8.53 -17.05
N ALA A 80 0.24 7.43 -17.08
CA ALA A 80 -0.20 6.14 -16.56
C ALA A 80 -0.51 6.18 -15.05
N PHE A 81 0.04 7.14 -14.30
CA PHE A 81 -0.15 7.28 -12.86
C PHE A 81 -1.45 7.99 -12.46
N HIS A 82 -2.33 8.36 -13.41
CA HIS A 82 -3.60 9.03 -13.10
C HIS A 82 -4.51 8.23 -12.14
N VAL A 83 -4.42 6.89 -12.15
CA VAL A 83 -5.17 6.02 -11.22
C VAL A 83 -4.72 6.20 -9.76
N LEU A 84 -3.55 6.81 -9.54
CA LEU A 84 -2.99 7.11 -8.22
C LEU A 84 -3.07 8.61 -7.87
N ASP A 85 -3.89 9.41 -8.58
CA ASP A 85 -4.01 10.84 -8.30
C ASP A 85 -4.57 11.15 -6.90
N ALA A 86 -5.33 10.22 -6.30
CA ALA A 86 -5.77 10.28 -4.90
C ALA A 86 -4.79 9.64 -3.91
N ASN A 87 -3.59 9.25 -4.36
CA ASN A 87 -2.57 8.57 -3.57
C ASN A 87 -1.20 9.27 -3.69
N ARG A 88 -1.18 10.57 -3.99
CA ARG A 88 0.09 11.28 -4.22
C ARG A 88 0.98 11.37 -2.97
N PRO A 89 0.45 11.54 -1.75
CA PRO A 89 1.27 11.38 -0.54
C PRO A 89 1.87 9.98 -0.39
N TRP A 90 1.17 8.92 -0.82
CA TRP A 90 1.74 7.58 -0.86
C TRP A 90 2.91 7.47 -1.83
N LEU A 91 2.81 8.12 -3.00
CA LEU A 91 3.91 8.18 -3.95
C LEU A 91 5.13 8.89 -3.34
N CYS A 92 4.93 9.99 -2.61
CA CYS A 92 6.01 10.63 -1.85
C CYS A 92 6.63 9.66 -0.84
N TYR A 93 5.82 8.99 -0.02
CA TYR A 93 6.32 8.05 0.99
C TYR A 93 7.06 6.86 0.39
N TRP A 94 6.49 6.20 -0.63
CA TRP A 94 7.09 5.06 -1.31
C TRP A 94 8.34 5.37 -2.12
N MET A 95 8.63 6.65 -2.38
CA MET A 95 9.89 7.06 -3.01
C MET A 95 10.91 7.56 -2.00
N VAL A 96 10.50 8.42 -1.06
CA VAL A 96 11.40 8.97 -0.03
C VAL A 96 11.85 7.90 0.96
N HIS A 97 10.97 6.99 1.37
CA HIS A 97 11.33 5.98 2.37
C HIS A 97 12.38 4.97 1.86
N PRO A 98 12.27 4.40 0.64
CA PRO A 98 13.34 3.56 0.10
C PRO A 98 14.64 4.32 -0.16
N LEU A 99 14.60 5.60 -0.56
CA LEU A 99 15.82 6.41 -0.65
C LEU A 99 16.53 6.50 0.71
N ALA A 100 15.77 6.74 1.78
CA ALA A 100 16.32 6.71 3.15
C ALA A 100 16.85 5.31 3.55
N LEU A 101 16.17 4.21 3.18
CA LEU A 101 16.69 2.85 3.39
C LEU A 101 17.98 2.58 2.60
N LEU A 102 18.14 3.25 1.46
CA LEU A 102 19.33 3.25 0.61
C LEU A 102 20.34 4.35 1.01
N ASP A 103 20.19 4.98 2.17
CA ASP A 103 21.11 6.02 2.69
C ASP A 103 21.39 7.14 1.66
N GLU A 104 20.40 7.41 0.79
CA GLU A 104 20.48 8.42 -0.26
C GLU A 104 19.78 9.69 0.22
N ALA A 105 20.52 10.79 0.24
CA ALA A 105 20.01 12.09 0.66
C ALA A 105 19.20 12.74 -0.47
N LEU A 106 18.13 13.46 -0.09
CA LEU A 106 17.43 14.34 -1.02
C LEU A 106 18.21 15.65 -1.19
N ASP A 107 18.18 16.22 -2.39
CA ASP A 107 18.63 17.59 -2.58
C ASP A 107 17.66 18.59 -1.92
N ASP A 108 18.20 19.72 -1.44
CA ASP A 108 17.43 20.73 -0.70
C ASP A 108 16.22 21.25 -1.50
N ASP A 109 16.34 21.39 -2.83
CA ASP A 109 15.25 21.87 -3.68
C ASP A 109 14.11 20.84 -3.72
N LEU A 110 14.44 19.56 -3.91
CA LEU A 110 13.46 18.47 -3.94
C LEU A 110 12.78 18.28 -2.59
N GLU A 111 13.54 18.37 -1.50
CA GLU A 111 12.99 18.34 -0.15
C GLU A 111 11.93 19.45 0.04
N ASN A 112 12.30 20.69 -0.29
CA ASN A 112 11.41 21.83 -0.16
C ASN A 112 10.16 21.71 -1.04
N ASP A 113 10.31 21.21 -2.27
CA ASP A 113 9.19 20.94 -3.18
C ASP A 113 8.21 19.91 -2.61
N ILE A 114 8.72 18.84 -1.98
CA ILE A 114 7.90 17.81 -1.32
C ILE A 114 7.15 18.41 -0.12
N ILE A 115 7.83 19.18 0.73
CA ILE A 115 7.20 19.84 1.88
C ILE A 115 6.08 20.77 1.41
N ASP A 116 6.33 21.61 0.40
CA ASP A 116 5.34 22.54 -0.12
C ASP A 116 4.18 21.82 -0.81
N PHE A 117 4.45 20.70 -1.48
CA PHE A 117 3.41 19.85 -2.04
C PHE A 117 2.51 19.24 -0.95
N LEU A 118 3.08 18.67 0.11
CA LEU A 118 2.31 18.09 1.20
C LEU A 118 1.55 19.17 1.98
N ALA A 119 2.11 20.37 2.14
CA ALA A 119 1.40 21.51 2.71
C ALA A 119 0.14 21.88 1.91
N ARG A 120 0.19 21.81 0.57
CA ARG A 120 -0.99 22.00 -0.29
C ARG A 120 -2.02 20.86 -0.19
N CYS A 121 -1.61 19.68 0.27
CA CYS A 121 -2.51 18.54 0.51
C CYS A 121 -3.13 18.57 1.91
N GLN A 122 -2.62 19.39 2.83
CA GLN A 122 -3.14 19.50 4.19
C GLN A 122 -4.49 20.20 4.19
N ASP A 123 -5.49 19.62 4.85
CA ASP A 123 -6.81 20.24 4.99
C ASP A 123 -6.84 21.27 6.14
N LYS A 124 -7.65 22.32 5.98
CA LYS A 124 -7.80 23.38 6.98
C LYS A 124 -8.34 22.89 8.32
N ASP A 125 -9.17 21.85 8.30
CA ASP A 125 -9.79 21.23 9.47
C ASP A 125 -8.99 19.99 9.96
N GLY A 126 -7.98 19.57 9.19
CA GLY A 126 -6.93 18.63 9.58
C GLY A 126 -6.84 17.37 8.72
N GLY A 127 -5.69 16.68 8.84
CA GLY A 127 -5.32 15.56 7.98
C GLY A 127 -4.71 16.01 6.66
N TYR A 128 -4.26 15.03 5.87
CA TYR A 128 -3.77 15.23 4.51
C TYR A 128 -4.62 14.46 3.52
N SER A 129 -4.89 15.08 2.39
CA SER A 129 -5.67 14.56 1.28
C SER A 129 -4.80 13.84 0.24
N GLY A 130 -5.43 13.10 -0.68
CA GLY A 130 -4.75 12.40 -1.78
C GLY A 130 -4.06 13.30 -2.81
N GLY A 131 -4.45 14.58 -2.84
CA GLY A 131 -3.89 15.64 -3.67
C GLY A 131 -4.59 16.97 -3.36
N PRO A 132 -4.02 18.13 -3.74
CA PRO A 132 -4.56 19.43 -3.37
C PRO A 132 -6.04 19.59 -3.75
N GLY A 133 -6.87 19.98 -2.78
CA GLY A 133 -8.31 20.18 -2.94
C GLY A 133 -9.16 18.90 -2.83
N GLN A 134 -8.57 17.74 -2.57
CA GLN A 134 -9.30 16.51 -2.24
C GLN A 134 -9.64 16.45 -0.74
N LEU A 135 -10.51 15.50 -0.36
CA LEU A 135 -10.86 15.27 1.04
C LEU A 135 -9.68 14.67 1.83
N PRO A 136 -9.49 15.06 3.11
CA PRO A 136 -8.50 14.45 3.97
C PRO A 136 -8.84 12.99 4.27
N HIS A 137 -7.81 12.16 4.39
CA HIS A 137 -7.95 10.71 4.54
C HIS A 137 -6.83 10.15 5.42
N LEU A 138 -7.11 9.19 6.29
CA LEU A 138 -6.14 8.65 7.25
C LEU A 138 -4.94 7.98 6.56
N ALA A 139 -5.16 7.27 5.45
CA ALA A 139 -4.06 6.66 4.69
C ALA A 139 -3.07 7.68 4.14
N THR A 140 -3.56 8.76 3.53
CA THR A 140 -2.72 9.82 2.96
C THR A 140 -2.13 10.71 4.03
N THR A 141 -2.82 10.85 5.17
CA THR A 141 -2.29 11.46 6.40
C THR A 141 -1.10 10.68 6.94
N TYR A 142 -1.22 9.35 7.04
CA TYR A 142 -0.12 8.46 7.41
C TYR A 142 1.07 8.61 6.47
N ALA A 143 0.84 8.54 5.16
CA ALA A 143 1.91 8.65 4.17
C ALA A 143 2.60 10.03 4.25
N ALA A 144 1.84 11.13 4.29
CA ALA A 144 2.38 12.48 4.37
C ALA A 144 3.22 12.69 5.63
N VAL A 145 2.71 12.29 6.80
CA VAL A 145 3.45 12.43 8.06
C VAL A 145 4.72 11.58 8.05
N ASN A 146 4.66 10.33 7.58
CA ASN A 146 5.86 9.50 7.49
C ASN A 146 6.87 10.04 6.48
N THR A 147 6.45 10.62 5.36
CA THR A 147 7.36 11.33 4.44
C THR A 147 8.07 12.47 5.16
N LEU A 148 7.33 13.34 5.85
CA LEU A 148 7.90 14.51 6.54
C LEU A 148 8.84 14.10 7.68
N VAL A 149 8.50 13.04 8.41
CA VAL A 149 9.35 12.49 9.47
C VAL A 149 10.59 11.80 8.90
N THR A 150 10.48 11.12 7.75
CA THR A 150 11.63 10.51 7.06
C THR A 150 12.60 11.57 6.56
N ILE A 151 12.09 12.70 6.05
CA ILE A 151 12.91 13.87 5.69
C ILE A 151 13.62 14.42 6.93
N GLY A 152 12.89 14.59 8.04
CA GLY A 152 13.48 14.87 9.35
C GLY A 152 14.06 16.27 9.54
N SER A 153 14.04 17.13 8.52
CA SER A 153 14.47 18.53 8.63
C SER A 153 13.54 19.35 9.53
N GLU A 154 14.07 20.44 10.11
CA GLU A 154 13.27 21.33 10.98
C GLU A 154 12.05 21.89 10.24
N ARG A 155 12.19 22.22 8.95
CA ARG A 155 11.09 22.69 8.11
C ARG A 155 10.03 21.60 7.92
N ALA A 156 10.44 20.37 7.60
CA ALA A 156 9.51 19.26 7.41
C ALA A 156 8.71 18.98 8.69
N LEU A 157 9.40 18.85 9.83
CA LEU A 157 8.77 18.57 11.11
C LEU A 157 7.85 19.71 11.59
N SER A 158 8.27 20.97 11.40
CA SER A 158 7.47 22.15 11.78
C SER A 158 6.23 22.35 10.92
N SER A 159 6.19 21.77 9.71
CA SER A 159 5.02 21.83 8.82
C SER A 159 3.83 20.97 9.29
N ILE A 160 4.05 20.08 10.26
CA ILE A 160 3.02 19.16 10.77
C ILE A 160 2.16 19.88 11.81
N ASN A 161 0.91 20.20 11.45
CA ASN A 161 -0.04 20.79 12.38
C ASN A 161 -0.68 19.73 13.29
N ARG A 162 -0.04 19.49 14.43
CA ARG A 162 -0.45 18.50 15.44
C ARG A 162 -1.87 18.70 15.98
N GLY A 163 -2.28 19.96 16.18
CA GLY A 163 -3.62 20.28 16.70
C GLY A 163 -4.72 19.91 15.70
N ASN A 164 -4.52 20.25 14.43
CA ASN A 164 -5.45 19.89 13.36
C ASN A 164 -5.49 18.37 13.14
N LEU A 165 -4.33 17.68 13.18
CA LEU A 165 -4.29 16.22 13.10
C LEU A 165 -5.12 15.55 14.22
N TYR A 166 -4.96 16.02 15.46
CA TYR A 166 -5.72 15.49 16.60
C TYR A 166 -7.23 15.69 16.40
N ASN A 167 -7.67 16.87 15.96
CA ASN A 167 -9.08 17.15 15.69
C ASN A 167 -9.63 16.24 14.57
N PHE A 168 -8.90 16.07 13.48
CA PHE A 168 -9.27 15.17 12.38
C PHE A 168 -9.41 13.72 12.87
N MET A 169 -8.45 13.21 13.66
CA MET A 169 -8.54 11.86 14.21
C MET A 169 -9.72 11.68 15.15
N LEU A 170 -10.06 12.69 15.98
CA LEU A 170 -11.26 12.65 16.81
C LEU A 170 -12.54 12.62 15.98
N GLN A 171 -12.60 13.31 14.84
CA GLN A 171 -13.74 13.23 13.93
C GLN A 171 -13.86 11.85 13.29
N MET A 172 -12.73 11.22 12.98
CA MET A 172 -12.68 9.87 12.41
C MET A 172 -13.00 8.78 13.44
N LYS A 173 -12.95 9.09 14.73
CA LYS A 173 -13.20 8.12 15.79
C LYS A 173 -14.65 7.62 15.74
N ASP A 174 -14.81 6.30 15.63
CA ASP A 174 -16.12 5.66 15.57
C ASP A 174 -16.57 5.07 16.91
N VAL A 175 -17.89 4.94 17.09
CA VAL A 175 -18.52 4.38 18.30
C VAL A 175 -18.14 2.91 18.56
N SER A 176 -17.75 2.16 17.52
CA SER A 176 -17.24 0.79 17.62
C SER A 176 -15.88 0.68 18.33
N GLY A 177 -15.17 1.80 18.50
CA GLY A 177 -13.78 1.87 18.96
C GLY A 177 -12.75 1.98 17.84
N ALA A 178 -13.11 1.72 16.58
CA ALA A 178 -12.25 1.92 15.43
C ALA A 178 -12.21 3.39 14.96
N PHE A 179 -11.63 3.60 13.79
CA PHE A 179 -11.66 4.85 13.05
C PHE A 179 -12.26 4.64 11.66
N ARG A 180 -12.83 5.70 11.09
CA ARG A 180 -13.18 5.79 9.65
C ARG A 180 -11.98 6.31 8.87
N MET A 181 -11.80 5.85 7.64
CA MET A 181 -10.69 6.30 6.80
C MET A 181 -10.80 7.78 6.41
N HIS A 182 -12.01 8.28 6.22
CA HIS A 182 -12.34 9.69 5.98
C HIS A 182 -13.80 9.95 6.36
N ASP A 183 -14.28 11.19 6.24
CA ASP A 183 -15.69 11.50 6.50
C ASP A 183 -16.61 10.71 5.56
N GLY A 184 -17.55 9.96 6.14
CA GLY A 184 -18.42 9.02 5.42
C GLY A 184 -17.72 7.78 4.83
N GLY A 185 -16.43 7.58 5.11
CA GLY A 185 -15.63 6.47 4.58
C GLY A 185 -15.81 5.15 5.33
N GLU A 186 -15.07 4.14 4.88
CA GLU A 186 -15.08 2.80 5.45
C GLU A 186 -14.40 2.72 6.83
N ILE A 187 -14.72 1.67 7.58
CA ILE A 187 -14.13 1.34 8.87
C ILE A 187 -13.44 -0.01 8.73
N ASP A 188 -12.12 -0.01 8.87
CA ASP A 188 -11.33 -1.24 8.97
C ASP A 188 -10.05 -1.00 9.79
N VAL A 189 -9.29 -2.05 10.02
CA VAL A 189 -8.07 -2.02 10.85
C VAL A 189 -7.01 -1.04 10.30
N ARG A 190 -6.99 -0.71 8.99
CA ARG A 190 -6.06 0.30 8.44
C ARG A 190 -6.33 1.68 9.02
N ALA A 191 -7.58 2.04 9.22
CA ALA A 191 -7.95 3.32 9.82
C ALA A 191 -7.38 3.43 11.24
N SER A 192 -7.56 2.36 12.03
CA SER A 192 -6.99 2.28 13.38
C SER A 192 -5.47 2.34 13.38
N TYR A 193 -4.81 1.58 12.48
CA TYR A 193 -3.35 1.61 12.36
C TYR A 193 -2.84 3.02 12.04
N THR A 194 -3.35 3.60 10.95
CA THR A 194 -2.90 4.88 10.43
C THR A 194 -3.14 6.02 11.42
N ALA A 195 -4.29 6.03 12.12
CA ALA A 195 -4.57 7.01 13.17
C ALA A 195 -3.63 6.86 14.37
N ILE A 196 -3.51 5.66 14.94
CA ILE A 196 -2.71 5.43 16.16
C ILE A 196 -1.22 5.57 15.90
N SER A 197 -0.72 5.08 14.75
CA SER A 197 0.67 5.22 14.35
C SER A 197 1.08 6.70 14.23
N VAL A 198 0.30 7.50 13.48
CA VAL A 198 0.57 8.94 13.35
C VAL A 198 0.45 9.64 14.70
N ALA A 199 -0.60 9.35 15.47
CA ALA A 199 -0.83 9.98 16.76
C ALA A 199 0.32 9.72 17.74
N SER A 200 0.84 8.49 17.76
CA SER A 200 2.00 8.10 18.57
C SER A 200 3.26 8.82 18.09
N LEU A 201 3.54 8.76 16.78
CA LEU A 201 4.75 9.33 16.17
C LEU A 201 4.88 10.84 16.42
N VAL A 202 3.78 11.58 16.31
CA VAL A 202 3.76 13.03 16.56
C VAL A 202 3.35 13.39 17.99
N ASN A 203 3.35 12.42 18.91
CA ASN A 203 3.10 12.60 20.34
C ASN A 203 1.79 13.37 20.65
N ILE A 204 0.68 12.96 20.03
CA ILE A 204 -0.68 13.45 20.28
C ILE A 204 -1.64 12.33 20.70
N LEU A 205 -1.15 11.09 20.82
CA LEU A 205 -1.95 9.95 21.27
C LEU A 205 -2.39 10.15 22.72
N ASP A 206 -3.68 10.02 22.96
CA ASP A 206 -4.28 10.13 24.30
C ASP A 206 -5.33 9.03 24.54
N PHE A 207 -5.92 9.05 25.73
CA PHE A 207 -6.97 8.10 26.10
C PHE A 207 -8.18 8.14 25.16
N LYS A 208 -8.57 9.31 24.62
CA LYS A 208 -9.75 9.43 23.76
C LYS A 208 -9.53 8.73 22.43
N LEU A 209 -8.36 8.91 21.83
CA LEU A 209 -7.99 8.24 20.58
C LEU A 209 -7.83 6.73 20.78
N ALA A 210 -7.16 6.30 21.85
CA ALA A 210 -6.89 4.89 22.13
C ALA A 210 -8.14 4.09 22.58
N LYS A 211 -9.16 4.76 23.13
CA LYS A 211 -10.33 4.08 23.73
C LYS A 211 -11.01 3.12 22.75
N GLY A 212 -11.11 1.85 23.13
CA GLY A 212 -11.83 0.81 22.38
C GLY A 212 -11.12 0.31 21.12
N VAL A 213 -9.93 0.82 20.80
CA VAL A 213 -9.17 0.39 19.61
C VAL A 213 -8.72 -1.07 19.76
N GLY A 214 -8.12 -1.41 20.90
CA GLY A 214 -7.70 -2.79 21.20
C GLY A 214 -8.86 -3.78 21.14
N ASP A 215 -10.01 -3.45 21.71
CA ASP A 215 -11.21 -4.29 21.65
C ASP A 215 -11.72 -4.48 20.22
N TYR A 216 -11.65 -3.44 19.38
CA TYR A 216 -12.02 -3.55 17.97
C TYR A 216 -11.08 -4.48 17.20
N ILE A 217 -9.77 -4.32 17.37
CA ILE A 217 -8.76 -5.15 16.72
C ILE A 217 -8.87 -6.61 17.18
N ALA A 218 -9.08 -6.85 18.48
CA ALA A 218 -9.27 -8.19 19.02
C ALA A 218 -10.47 -8.91 18.37
N ARG A 219 -11.56 -8.19 18.07
CA ARG A 219 -12.72 -8.74 17.34
C ARG A 219 -12.42 -9.05 15.86
N CYS A 220 -11.34 -8.50 15.31
CA CYS A 220 -10.90 -8.79 13.94
C CYS A 220 -10.02 -10.04 13.85
N GLN A 221 -9.61 -10.65 14.98
CA GLN A 221 -8.89 -11.91 14.96
C GLN A 221 -9.79 -13.06 14.48
N THR A 222 -9.31 -13.85 13.53
CA THR A 222 -10.05 -14.99 12.96
C THR A 222 -9.63 -16.32 13.60
N TYR A 223 -10.34 -17.40 13.25
CA TYR A 223 -10.00 -18.76 13.68
C TYR A 223 -8.62 -19.24 13.20
N GLU A 224 -8.08 -18.59 12.17
CA GLU A 224 -6.75 -18.89 11.61
C GLU A 224 -5.62 -18.33 12.50
N GLY A 225 -5.97 -17.49 13.48
CA GLY A 225 -5.04 -16.79 14.36
C GLY A 225 -4.57 -15.43 13.83
N GLY A 226 -4.80 -15.14 12.54
CA GLY A 226 -4.52 -13.84 11.92
C GLY A 226 -5.61 -12.80 12.17
N ILE A 227 -5.37 -11.57 11.71
CA ILE A 227 -6.29 -10.42 11.82
C ILE A 227 -6.88 -10.12 10.44
N ALA A 228 -8.18 -9.92 10.41
CA ALA A 228 -8.93 -9.48 9.25
C ALA A 228 -9.06 -7.94 9.22
N GLY A 229 -9.49 -7.38 8.08
CA GLY A 229 -9.72 -5.93 7.97
C GLY A 229 -10.87 -5.45 8.86
N GLU A 230 -11.89 -6.27 9.01
CA GLU A 230 -13.05 -6.03 9.84
C GLU A 230 -13.50 -7.34 10.50
N PRO A 231 -14.31 -7.29 11.57
CA PRO A 231 -14.84 -8.50 12.19
C PRO A 231 -15.54 -9.40 11.17
N TYR A 232 -15.30 -10.72 11.27
CA TYR A 232 -15.87 -11.76 10.40
C TYR A 232 -15.31 -11.86 8.97
N ALA A 233 -14.34 -11.03 8.58
CA ALA A 233 -13.62 -11.18 7.31
C ALA A 233 -12.46 -12.19 7.42
N GLU A 234 -11.84 -12.53 6.28
CA GLU A 234 -10.71 -13.46 6.18
C GLU A 234 -9.42 -12.86 6.79
N ALA A 235 -8.59 -13.69 7.42
CA ALA A 235 -7.29 -13.24 7.90
C ALA A 235 -6.41 -12.82 6.72
N HIS A 236 -5.79 -11.65 6.81
CA HIS A 236 -4.97 -11.15 5.70
C HIS A 236 -3.73 -10.41 6.21
N GLY A 237 -2.56 -10.76 5.66
CA GLY A 237 -1.26 -10.27 6.14
C GLY A 237 -1.13 -8.74 6.13
N GLY A 238 -1.84 -8.04 5.23
CA GLY A 238 -1.87 -6.58 5.20
C GLY A 238 -2.54 -5.90 6.42
N TYR A 239 -3.40 -6.62 7.17
CA TYR A 239 -4.01 -6.12 8.41
C TYR A 239 -3.27 -6.59 9.66
N VAL A 240 -2.33 -7.53 9.51
CA VAL A 240 -1.46 -8.03 10.57
C VAL A 240 -0.17 -7.20 10.57
N SER A 241 -0.23 -5.97 11.11
CA SER A 241 1.00 -5.24 11.43
C SER A 241 1.45 -5.58 12.86
N LYS A 242 2.75 -5.84 13.05
CA LYS A 242 3.35 -6.15 14.37
C LYS A 242 3.13 -5.04 15.40
N ASP A 243 2.88 -3.81 14.96
CA ASP A 243 2.61 -2.66 15.82
C ASP A 243 1.32 -2.82 16.66
N PHE A 244 0.45 -3.78 16.34
CA PHE A 244 -0.78 -4.02 17.11
C PHE A 244 -0.59 -4.83 18.39
N CYS A 245 0.54 -5.52 18.57
CA CYS A 245 0.77 -6.34 19.77
C CYS A 245 1.31 -5.55 20.98
N GLU A 246 1.66 -4.27 20.82
CA GLU A 246 2.24 -3.43 21.89
C GLU A 246 1.33 -2.25 22.32
N VAL A 247 0.08 -2.19 21.86
CA VAL A 247 -0.92 -1.18 22.29
C VAL A 247 -1.84 -1.72 23.37
#